data_AF-A0A9X0FY78-F1
#
_entry.id   AF-A0A9X0FY78-F1
#
_cell.length_a   1.000
_cell.length_b   1.000
_cell.length_c   1.000
_cell.angle_alpha   90.00
_cell.angle_beta   90.00
_cell.angle_gamma   90.00
#
_symmetry.space_group_name_H-M   'P 1'
#
loop_
_entity.id
_entity.type
_entity.pdbx_description
1 polymer ?
#
loop_
_entity_poly.entity_id
_entity_poly.type
_entity_poly.pdbx_seq_one_letter_code
_entity_poly.pdbx_strand_id
1 'polypeptide(L)'
;MYNTNIIDDEFDGKAAFTTDMLHQLLSEHYPTLKNERWDVDIDTIRTSPILHPLLRRKIPAGIEKFTCVLFTQQTGSFGEPLIVYFLLDEKGESIYAMDLLLEQHDPH
;
A
#
# COMPACT_ATOMS: atom_id res chain seq x y z
N MET A 1 -15.98 -4.36 30.29
CA MET A 1 -15.04 -3.25 30.50
C MET A 1 -13.88 -3.45 29.53
N TYR A 2 -13.87 -2.72 28.41
CA TYR A 2 -12.68 -2.56 27.58
C TYR A 2 -12.38 -1.06 27.57
N ASN A 3 -11.25 -0.71 28.18
CA ASN A 3 -10.67 0.63 28.17
C ASN A 3 -10.10 0.89 26.79
N THR A 4 -10.76 1.70 25.98
CA THR A 4 -10.09 2.36 24.86
C THR A 4 -9.68 3.73 25.34
N ASN A 5 -8.38 3.88 25.63
CA ASN A 5 -7.79 5.15 25.97
C ASN A 5 -8.04 6.17 24.85
N ILE A 6 -8.32 7.37 25.32
CA ILE A 6 -8.55 8.63 24.62
C ILE A 6 -7.44 8.90 23.59
N ILE A 7 -7.81 9.26 22.37
CA ILE A 7 -6.99 10.10 21.49
C ILE A 7 -7.77 11.40 21.36
N ASP A 8 -7.34 12.39 22.14
CA ASP A 8 -7.68 13.79 21.99
C ASP A 8 -6.66 14.34 21.00
N ASP A 9 -7.09 14.55 19.77
CA ASP A 9 -6.41 15.44 18.83
C ASP A 9 -7.48 15.98 17.88
N GLU A 10 -7.57 17.31 17.79
CA GLU A 10 -8.44 18.04 16.88
C GLU A 10 -8.22 17.60 15.42
N PHE A 11 -8.85 16.52 14.99
CA PHE A 11 -8.67 16.00 13.65
C PHE A 11 -9.73 16.55 12.70
N ASP A 12 -9.61 17.84 12.38
CA ASP A 12 -10.23 18.45 11.20
C ASP A 12 -9.38 18.05 9.97
N GLY A 13 -9.51 16.79 9.55
CA GLY A 13 -8.72 16.16 8.50
C GLY A 13 -9.20 14.74 8.26
N LYS A 14 -9.01 14.17 7.07
CA LYS A 14 -9.41 12.77 6.82
C LYS A 14 -8.48 11.83 7.58
N ALA A 15 -8.99 10.84 8.31
CA ALA A 15 -8.13 9.87 8.98
C ALA A 15 -7.23 9.14 7.97
N ALA A 16 -5.92 9.08 8.25
CA ALA A 16 -4.96 8.31 7.46
C ALA A 16 -5.29 6.80 7.52
N PHE A 17 -5.12 6.10 6.39
CA PHE A 17 -5.28 4.65 6.33
C PHE A 17 -4.21 3.97 7.18
N THR A 18 -4.64 3.15 8.13
CA THR A 18 -3.72 2.28 8.86
C THR A 18 -3.34 1.06 8.02
N THR A 19 -2.21 0.43 8.35
CA THR A 19 -1.78 -0.83 7.72
C THR A 19 -2.85 -1.92 7.82
N ASP A 20 -3.56 -2.01 8.95
CA ASP A 20 -4.66 -2.96 9.13
C ASP A 20 -5.85 -2.68 8.19
N MET A 21 -6.19 -1.40 7.97
CA MET A 21 -7.24 -1.03 7.01
C MET A 21 -6.86 -1.41 5.57
N LEU A 22 -5.60 -1.17 5.20
CA LEU A 22 -5.08 -1.54 3.87
C LEU A 22 -5.02 -3.07 3.70
N HIS A 23 -4.62 -3.79 4.75
CA HIS A 23 -4.62 -5.26 4.74
C HIS A 23 -6.03 -5.85 4.67
N GLN A 24 -7.00 -5.22 5.34
CA GLN A 24 -8.40 -5.61 5.21
C GLN A 24 -8.90 -5.38 3.77
N LEU A 25 -8.59 -4.23 3.18
CA LEU A 25 -8.94 -3.92 1.79
C LEU A 25 -8.31 -4.91 0.82
N LEU A 26 -7.04 -5.28 1.04
CA LEU A 26 -6.35 -6.32 0.29
C LEU A 26 -7.09 -7.66 0.38
N SER A 27 -7.47 -8.06 1.59
CA SER A 27 -8.18 -9.32 1.84
C SER A 27 -9.59 -9.34 1.25
N GLU A 28 -10.27 -8.19 1.19
CA GLU A 28 -11.58 -8.04 0.56
C GLU A 28 -11.47 -8.14 -0.96
N HIS A 29 -10.44 -7.53 -1.55
CA HIS A 29 -10.21 -7.55 -2.98
C HIS A 29 -9.67 -8.90 -3.48
N TYR A 30 -8.83 -9.55 -2.68
CA TYR A 30 -8.22 -10.84 -2.95
C TYR A 30 -8.48 -11.82 -1.80
N PRO A 31 -9.69 -12.41 -1.73
CA PRO A 31 -10.07 -13.29 -0.61
C PRO A 31 -9.20 -14.55 -0.49
N THR A 32 -8.56 -14.97 -1.59
CA THR A 32 -7.60 -16.09 -1.60
C THR A 32 -6.32 -15.79 -0.80
N LEU A 33 -6.01 -14.52 -0.59
CA LEU A 33 -4.79 -14.04 0.07
C LEU A 33 -4.99 -13.73 1.56
N LYS A 34 -6.22 -13.87 2.08
CA LYS A 34 -6.61 -13.47 3.43
C LYS A 34 -5.80 -14.13 4.55
N ASN A 35 -5.31 -15.35 4.31
CA ASN A 35 -4.55 -16.13 5.30
C ASN A 35 -3.03 -16.08 5.07
N GLU A 36 -2.58 -15.32 4.07
CA GLU A 36 -1.17 -15.16 3.79
C GLU A 36 -0.51 -14.24 4.82
N ARG A 37 0.79 -14.45 5.03
CA ARG A 37 1.59 -13.55 5.85
C ARG A 37 2.22 -12.49 4.97
N TRP A 38 2.06 -11.24 5.39
CA TRP A 38 2.56 -10.08 4.66
C TRP A 38 3.63 -9.38 5.48
N ASP A 39 4.75 -9.10 4.84
CA ASP A 39 5.69 -8.08 5.28
C ASP A 39 5.22 -6.73 4.76
N VAL A 40 5.28 -5.69 5.59
CA VAL A 40 4.74 -4.37 5.24
C VAL A 40 5.85 -3.33 5.36
N ASP A 41 6.12 -2.65 4.25
CA ASP A 41 7.07 -1.54 4.17
C ASP A 41 6.32 -0.26 3.75
N ILE A 42 6.70 0.87 4.34
CA ILE A 42 6.06 2.16 4.10
C ILE A 42 7.14 3.19 3.82
N ASP A 43 7.09 3.82 2.65
CA ASP A 43 8.02 4.87 2.26
C ASP A 43 7.31 6.06 1.62
N THR A 44 7.79 7.27 1.91
CA THR A 44 7.29 8.49 1.26
C THR A 44 8.22 8.86 0.11
N ILE A 45 7.72 8.64 -1.11
CA ILE A 45 8.51 8.75 -2.33
C ILE A 45 8.22 10.10 -3.00
N ARG A 46 9.28 10.73 -3.54
CA ARG A 46 9.15 11.89 -4.42
C ARG A 46 8.86 11.46 -5.85
N THR A 47 7.81 12.01 -6.44
CA THR A 47 7.52 11.85 -7.86
C THR A 47 8.70 12.39 -8.66
N SER A 48 9.37 11.50 -9.37
CA SER A 48 10.58 11.85 -10.11
C SER A 48 10.63 11.09 -11.44
N PRO A 49 11.43 11.56 -12.42
CA PRO A 49 11.56 10.87 -13.70
C PRO A 49 12.11 9.44 -13.59
N ILE A 50 12.84 9.14 -12.50
CA ILE A 50 13.42 7.81 -12.21
C ILE A 50 12.43 6.84 -11.58
N LEU A 51 11.25 7.31 -11.14
CA LEU A 51 10.19 6.45 -10.63
C LEU A 51 9.71 5.50 -11.74
N HIS A 52 9.43 4.26 -11.37
CA HIS A 52 8.95 3.25 -12.32
C HIS A 52 7.77 3.78 -13.15
N PRO A 53 7.80 3.71 -14.50
CA PRO A 53 6.79 4.32 -15.35
C PRO A 53 5.36 3.87 -15.05
N LEU A 54 5.17 2.62 -14.58
CA LEU A 54 3.86 2.11 -14.17
C LEU A 54 3.31 2.84 -12.94
N LEU A 55 4.15 3.10 -11.93
CA LEU A 55 3.74 3.84 -10.73
C LEU A 55 3.46 5.29 -11.09
N ARG A 56 4.33 5.91 -11.90
CA ARG A 56 4.17 7.29 -12.34
C ARG A 56 2.86 7.55 -13.09
N ARG A 57 2.37 6.58 -13.87
CA ARG A 57 1.08 6.69 -14.59
C ARG A 57 -0.13 6.62 -13.68
N LYS A 58 0.01 6.05 -12.48
CA LYS A 58 -1.07 5.88 -11.50
C LYS A 58 -1.17 7.03 -10.50
N ILE A 59 -0.14 7.87 -10.43
CA ILE A 59 -0.11 9.05 -9.59
C ILE A 59 -0.76 10.22 -10.34
N PRO A 60 -1.70 10.97 -9.73
CA PRO A 60 -2.29 12.15 -10.34
C PRO A 60 -1.25 13.20 -10.74
N ALA A 61 -1.53 13.95 -11.81
CA ALA A 61 -0.65 15.02 -12.25
C ALA A 61 -0.51 16.12 -11.18
N GLY A 62 0.71 16.60 -10.95
CA GLY A 62 1.00 17.66 -9.97
C GLY A 62 1.30 17.17 -8.55
N ILE A 63 1.29 15.86 -8.29
CA ILE A 63 1.70 15.29 -7.01
C ILE A 63 3.24 15.23 -6.92
N GLU A 64 3.82 15.93 -5.95
CA GLU A 64 5.28 15.95 -5.73
C GLU A 64 5.76 14.81 -4.83
N LYS A 65 4.94 14.39 -3.87
CA LYS A 65 5.21 13.30 -2.92
C LYS A 65 3.97 12.46 -2.69
N PHE A 66 4.18 11.18 -2.47
CA PHE A 66 3.13 10.21 -2.20
C PHE A 66 3.68 9.16 -1.24
N THR A 67 2.80 8.54 -0.46
CA THR A 67 3.19 7.44 0.43
C THR A 67 2.92 6.13 -0.29
N CYS A 68 3.94 5.27 -0.36
CA CYS A 68 3.84 3.94 -0.92
C CYS A 68 3.86 2.92 0.22
N VAL A 69 2.81 2.11 0.31
CA VAL A 69 2.74 0.98 1.26
C VAL A 69 2.87 -0.30 0.46
N LEU A 70 3.94 -1.05 0.70
CA LEU A 70 4.25 -2.32 0.05
C LEU A 70 3.89 -3.47 0.97
N PHE A 71 3.05 -4.37 0.50
CA PHE A 71 2.73 -5.65 1.11
C PHE A 71 3.46 -6.73 0.31
N THR A 72 4.46 -7.37 0.92
CA THR A 72 5.21 -8.46 0.30
C THR A 72 4.81 -9.79 0.93
N GLN A 73 4.36 -10.74 0.13
CA GLN A 73 3.97 -12.05 0.60
C GLN A 73 5.20 -12.80 1.12
N GLN A 74 5.17 -13.24 2.39
CA GLN A 74 6.28 -13.99 3.00
C GLN A 74 6.34 -15.44 2.52
N THR A 75 5.21 -16.00 2.07
CA THR A 75 5.05 -17.40 1.70
C THR A 75 5.05 -17.57 0.18
N GLY A 76 6.23 -17.84 -0.39
CA GLY A 76 6.41 -18.21 -1.81
C GLY A 76 5.94 -19.63 -2.15
N SER A 77 4.80 -20.08 -1.59
CA SER A 77 4.29 -21.45 -1.77
C SER A 77 3.93 -21.79 -3.23
N PHE A 78 3.89 -20.81 -4.11
CA PHE A 78 3.47 -20.94 -5.52
C PHE A 78 4.51 -20.49 -6.57
N GLY A 79 5.76 -20.18 -6.17
CA GLY A 79 6.83 -19.80 -7.09
C GLY A 79 7.48 -18.48 -6.74
N GLU A 80 6.78 -17.36 -6.95
CA GLU A 80 7.28 -15.99 -6.71
C GLU A 80 6.46 -15.27 -5.63
N PRO A 81 7.09 -14.45 -4.78
CA PRO A 81 6.38 -13.67 -3.77
C PRO A 81 5.49 -12.63 -4.46
N LEU A 82 4.20 -12.61 -4.10
CA LEU A 82 3.31 -11.55 -4.55
C LEU A 82 3.67 -10.25 -3.84
N ILE A 83 3.80 -9.16 -4.60
CA ILE A 83 3.97 -7.82 -4.04
C ILE A 83 2.72 -7.02 -4.38
N VAL A 84 2.07 -6.44 -3.38
CA VAL A 84 0.96 -5.50 -3.56
C VAL A 84 1.42 -4.14 -3.09
N TYR A 85 1.14 -3.09 -3.85
CA TYR A 85 1.41 -1.73 -3.41
C TYR A 85 0.15 -0.89 -3.35
N PHE A 86 0.09 -0.02 -2.35
CA PHE A 86 -0.87 1.06 -2.24
C PHE A 86 -0.12 2.37 -2.43
N LEU A 87 -0.54 3.14 -3.44
CA LEU A 87 -0.11 4.51 -3.63
C LEU A 87 -1.13 5.40 -2.93
N LEU A 88 -0.70 6.12 -1.93
CA LEU A 88 -1.50 7.04 -1.12
C LEU A 88 -1.02 8.46 -1.33
N ASP A 89 -1.84 9.44 -0.95
CA ASP A 89 -1.34 10.80 -0.79
C ASP A 89 -0.21 10.89 0.25
N GLU A 90 0.48 12.04 0.30
CA GLU A 90 1.59 12.26 1.23
C GLU A 90 1.20 12.01 2.70
N LYS A 91 -0.08 12.21 3.04
CA LYS A 91 -0.60 12.03 4.40
C LYS A 91 -1.13 10.62 4.67
N GLY A 92 -1.22 9.77 3.66
CA GLY A 92 -1.84 8.44 3.78
C GLY A 92 -3.37 8.48 3.88
N GLU A 93 -4.04 9.58 3.55
CA GLU A 93 -5.48 9.79 3.77
C GLU A 93 -6.34 9.37 2.57
N SER A 94 -5.74 9.31 1.38
CA SER A 94 -6.42 8.99 0.13
C SER A 94 -5.61 7.99 -0.69
N ILE A 95 -6.27 6.97 -1.22
CA ILE A 95 -5.65 5.99 -2.13
C ILE A 95 -5.68 6.53 -3.56
N TYR A 96 -4.50 6.70 -4.17
CA TYR A 96 -4.36 6.95 -5.61
C TYR A 96 -4.50 5.67 -6.41
N ALA A 97 -3.87 4.58 -5.97
CA ALA A 97 -3.94 3.29 -6.65
C ALA A 97 -3.61 2.12 -5.71
N MET A 98 -4.15 0.96 -6.04
CA MET A 98 -3.74 -0.34 -5.50
C MET A 98 -3.46 -1.25 -6.69
N ASP A 99 -2.34 -1.96 -6.68
CA ASP A 99 -2.07 -2.96 -7.72
C ASP A 99 -1.11 -4.05 -7.28
N LEU A 100 -1.12 -5.13 -8.05
CA LEU A 100 -0.26 -6.30 -7.87
C LEU A 100 0.95 -6.16 -8.78
N LEU A 101 2.13 -6.14 -8.18
CA LEU A 101 3.37 -6.43 -8.88
C LEU A 101 3.63 -7.93 -8.75
N LEU A 102 3.31 -8.67 -9.80
CA LEU A 102 3.96 -9.95 -10.02
C LEU A 102 5.35 -9.58 -10.54
N GLU A 103 6.42 -9.94 -9.80
CA GLU A 103 7.74 -9.98 -10.40
C GLU A 103 7.65 -10.98 -11.55
N GLN A 104 7.36 -10.51 -12.77
CA GLN A 104 7.49 -11.38 -13.93
C GLN A 104 8.98 -11.66 -14.06
N HIS A 105 9.41 -12.88 -13.73
CA HIS A 105 10.64 -13.41 -14.25
C HIS A 105 10.57 -13.26 -15.78
N ASP A 106 11.20 -12.22 -16.31
CA ASP A 106 11.50 -12.12 -17.74
C ASP A 106 12.54 -13.21 -18.00
N PRO A 107 12.21 -14.33 -18.68
CA PRO A 107 13.19 -15.35 -18.98
C PRO A 107 13.97 -14.85 -20.20
N HIS A 108 14.94 -13.98 -19.94
CA HIS A 108 15.93 -13.58 -20.95
C HIS A 108 16.94 -14.70 -21.21
#